data_AF-A0A7K2FUR4-F1
#
_entry.id   AF-A0A7K2FUR4-F1
#
_cell.length_a   1.000
_cell.length_b   1.000
_cell.length_c   1.000
_cell.angle_alpha   90.00
_cell.angle_beta   90.00
_cell.angle_gamma   90.00
#
_symmetry.space_group_name_H-M   'P 1'
#
loop_
_entity.id
_entity.type
_entity.pdbx_description
1 polymer ?
#
loop_
_entity_poly.entity_id
_entity_poly.type
_entity_poly.pdbx_seq_one_letter_code
_entity_poly.pdbx_strand_id
1 'polypeptide(L)' 'VVVKWLTTTDHKTIGTLYLATSFAFFLIGGVLALIMRAELARPGLQIVSNEQFNQAFTMHGTVMLLMFATPLFA' A
#
# COMPACT_ATOMS: atom_id res chain seq x y z
N VAL A 1 26.21 -3.41 -6.64
CA VAL A 1 25.12 -2.41 -6.52
C VAL A 1 24.15 -2.76 -5.39
N VAL A 2 23.51 -3.93 -5.42
CA VAL A 2 22.55 -4.38 -4.38
C VAL A 2 23.15 -4.38 -2.96
N VAL A 3 24.36 -4.92 -2.78
CA VAL A 3 25.06 -4.91 -1.47
C VAL A 3 25.21 -3.48 -0.92
N LYS A 4 25.52 -2.50 -1.80
CA LYS A 4 25.67 -1.10 -1.40
C LYS A 4 24.35 -0.50 -0.89
N TRP A 5 23.21 -0.88 -1.45
CA TRP A 5 21.90 -0.41 -0.98
C TRP A 5 21.48 -1.07 0.35
N LEU A 6 21.73 -2.37 0.49
CA LEU A 6 21.37 -3.12 1.71
C LEU A 6 22.18 -2.68 2.93
N THR A 7 23.44 -2.26 2.73
CA THR A 7 24.34 -1.86 3.82
C THR A 7 24.64 -0.35 3.82
N THR A 8 23.81 0.46 3.18
CA THR A 8 24.04 1.91 3.13
C THR A 8 23.75 2.56 4.47
N THR A 9 24.56 3.56 4.84
CA THR A 9 24.33 4.43 6.00
C THR A 9 24.02 5.87 5.59
N ASP A 10 24.06 6.18 4.29
CA ASP A 10 23.76 7.50 3.76
C ASP A 10 22.25 7.78 3.79
N HIS A 11 21.84 8.79 4.55
CA HIS A 11 20.44 9.15 4.77
C HIS A 11 19.71 9.57 3.48
N LYS A 12 20.43 10.07 2.46
CA LYS A 12 19.83 10.41 1.16
C LYS A 12 19.44 9.15 0.38
N THR A 13 20.35 8.17 0.35
CA THR A 13 20.09 6.86 -0.25
C THR A 13 18.96 6.14 0.50
N ILE A 14 18.99 6.14 1.84
CA ILE A 14 17.91 5.55 2.67
C ILE A 14 16.58 6.23 2.36
N GLY A 15 16.50 7.57 2.37
CA GLY A 15 15.26 8.28 2.06
C GLY A 15 14.70 7.95 0.67
N THR A 16 15.58 7.77 -0.33
CA THR A 16 15.16 7.34 -1.68
C THR A 16 14.59 5.92 -1.67
N LEU A 17 15.20 5.01 -0.92
CA LEU A 17 14.71 3.63 -0.78
C LEU A 17 13.33 3.60 -0.10
N TYR A 18 13.14 4.38 0.98
CA TYR A 18 11.85 4.52 1.66
C TYR A 18 10.78 5.12 0.75
N LEU A 19 11.09 6.19 0.01
CA LEU A 19 10.14 6.77 -0.94
C LEU A 19 9.73 5.77 -2.01
N ALA A 20 10.69 5.03 -2.57
CA ALA A 20 10.42 4.03 -3.60
C ALA A 20 9.53 2.88 -3.08
N THR A 21 9.83 2.34 -1.89
CA THR A 21 9.05 1.25 -1.31
C THR A 21 7.66 1.70 -0.85
N SER A 22 7.55 2.84 -0.16
CA SER A 22 6.26 3.40 0.23
C SER A 22 5.38 3.74 -0.96
N PHE A 23 5.95 4.25 -2.06
CA PHE A 23 5.19 4.50 -3.29
C PHE A 23 4.70 3.19 -3.94
N ALA A 24 5.49 2.11 -3.89
CA ALA A 24 5.01 0.80 -4.34
C ALA A 24 3.81 0.32 -3.51
N PHE A 25 3.86 0.47 -2.18
CA PHE A 25 2.73 0.16 -1.30
C PHE A 25 1.53 1.07 -1.51
N PHE A 26 1.74 2.35 -1.84
CA PHE A 26 0.67 3.26 -2.24
C PHE A 26 -0.11 2.74 -3.46
N LEU A 27 0.59 2.23 -4.48
CA LEU A 27 -0.07 1.66 -5.65
C LEU A 27 -0.88 0.41 -5.29
N ILE A 28 -0.35 -0.47 -4.44
CA ILE A 28 -1.05 -1.67 -3.97
C ILE A 28 -2.30 -1.28 -3.18
N GLY A 29 -2.15 -0.38 -2.21
CA GLY A 29 -3.27 0.15 -1.42
C GLY A 29 -4.32 0.86 -2.29
N GLY A 30 -3.87 1.62 -3.28
CA GLY A 30 -4.73 2.30 -4.26
C GLY A 30 -5.55 1.31 -5.09
N VAL A 31 -4.96 0.22 -5.57
CA VAL A 31 -5.70 -0.83 -6.30
C VAL A 31 -6.76 -1.48 -5.41
N LEU A 32 -6.43 -1.80 -4.15
CA LEU A 32 -7.42 -2.33 -3.20
C LEU A 32 -8.60 -1.36 -2.98
N ALA A 33 -8.31 -0.06 -2.90
CA ALA A 33 -9.35 0.96 -2.82
C ALA A 33 -10.23 0.99 -4.07
N LEU A 34 -9.64 0.91 -5.26
CA LEU A 34 -10.40 0.87 -6.51
C LEU A 34 -11.32 -0.35 -6.59
N ILE A 35 -10.87 -1.52 -6.12
CA ILE A 35 -11.71 -2.73 -6.05
C ILE A 35 -12.90 -2.51 -5.10
N MET A 36 -12.66 -1.99 -3.90
CA MET A 36 -13.74 -1.70 -2.95
C MET A 36 -14.74 -0.67 -3.50
N ARG A 37 -14.25 0.37 -4.18
CA ARG A 37 -15.10 1.39 -4.79
C ARG A 37 -15.88 0.84 -5.99
N ALA A 38 -15.30 -0.10 -6.73
CA ALA A 38 -15.99 -0.79 -7.82
C ALA A 38 -17.11 -1.70 -7.28
N GLU A 39 -16.89 -2.40 -6.16
CA GLU A 39 -17.93 -3.20 -5.49
C GLU A 39 -19.12 -2.34 -5.05
N LEU A 40 -18.83 -1.16 -4.49
CA LEU A 40 -19.85 -0.23 -4.01
C LEU A 40 -20.48 0.64 -5.12
N ALA A 41 -20.14 0.44 -6.39
CA ALA A 41 -20.63 1.27 -7.49
C ALA A 41 -22.14 1.11 -7.72
N ARG A 42 -22.71 -0.04 -7.33
CA ARG A 42 -24.13 -0.37 -7.46
C ARG A 42 -24.52 -1.30 -6.30
N PRO A 43 -25.77 -1.26 -5.82
CA PRO A 43 -26.21 -2.13 -4.72
C PRO A 43 -26.14 -3.62 -5.07
N GLY A 44 -25.87 -4.46 -4.07
CA GLY A 44 -25.71 -5.92 -4.22
C GLY A 44 -24.23 -6.34 -4.32
N LEU A 45 -23.98 -7.66 -4.42
CA LEU A 45 -22.63 -8.20 -4.61
C LEU A 45 -22.30 -8.31 -6.11
N GLN A 46 -21.13 -7.84 -6.52
CA GLN A 46 -20.77 -7.71 -7.95
C GLN A 46 -19.44 -8.36 -8.31
N ILE A 47 -18.39 -8.04 -7.54
CA ILE A 47 -16.99 -8.37 -7.85
C ILE A 47 -16.40 -9.23 -6.74
N VAL A 48 -16.66 -8.90 -5.47
CA VAL A 48 -16.07 -9.59 -4.32
C VAL A 48 -17.14 -10.08 -3.34
N SER A 49 -16.85 -11.18 -2.64
CA SER A 49 -17.71 -11.65 -1.55
C SER A 49 -17.62 -10.72 -0.32
N ASN A 50 -18.58 -10.81 0.59
CA ASN A 50 -18.56 -10.04 1.84
C ASN A 50 -17.27 -10.26 2.66
N GLU A 51 -16.77 -11.49 2.72
CA GLU A 51 -15.54 -11.81 3.42
C GLU A 51 -14.32 -11.17 2.74
N GLN A 52 -14.24 -11.27 1.41
CA GLN A 52 -13.17 -10.66 0.63
C GLN A 52 -13.18 -9.13 0.73
N PHE A 53 -14.36 -8.50 0.78
CA PHE A 53 -14.49 -7.07 1.00
C PHE A 53 -13.91 -6.66 2.36
N ASN A 54 -14.27 -7.38 3.43
CA ASN A 54 -13.77 -7.10 4.79
C ASN A 54 -12.25 -7.29 4.90
N GLN A 55 -11.70 -8.31 4.23
CA GLN A 55 -10.25 -8.52 4.15
C GLN A 55 -9.57 -7.41 3.35
N ALA A 56 -10.12 -7.03 2.18
CA ALA A 56 -9.59 -5.97 1.34
C ALA A 56 -9.58 -4.61 2.05
N PHE A 57 -10.64 -4.29 2.80
CA PHE A 57 -10.72 -3.08 3.62
C PHE A 57 -9.64 -3.03 4.70
N THR A 58 -9.49 -4.14 5.43
CA THR A 58 -8.48 -4.25 6.49
C THR A 58 -7.07 -4.10 5.91
N MET A 59 -6.76 -4.83 4.84
CA MET A 59 -5.46 -4.77 4.18
C MET A 59 -5.18 -3.40 3.56
N HIS A 60 -6.17 -2.77 2.92
CA HIS A 60 -6.03 -1.41 2.41
C HIS A 60 -5.63 -0.44 3.53
N GLY A 61 -6.34 -0.47 4.67
CA GLY A 61 -6.06 0.37 5.82
C GLY A 61 -4.65 0.13 6.39
N THR A 62 -4.26 -1.14 6.59
CA THR A 62 -2.93 -1.50 7.09
C THR A 62 -1.82 -1.03 6.16
N VAL A 63 -1.97 -1.23 4.84
CA VAL A 63 -0.96 -0.83 3.86
C VAL A 63 -0.84 0.69 3.79
N MET A 64 -1.96 1.43 3.76
CA MET A 64 -1.94 2.88 3.67
C MET A 64 -1.37 3.55 4.93
N LEU A 65 -1.74 3.07 6.12
CA LEU A 65 -1.28 3.69 7.37
C LEU A 65 0.14 3.25 7.72
N LEU A 66 0.41 1.94 7.75
CA LEU A 66 1.67 1.43 8.31
C LEU A 66 2.79 1.32 7.28
N MET A 67 2.48 0.99 6.03
CA MET A 67 3.49 0.72 5.00
C MET A 67 3.72 1.91 4.05
N PHE A 68 2.74 2.80 3.91
CA PHE A 68 2.86 4.03 3.12
C PHE A 68 3.05 5.27 3.99
N ALA A 69 2.09 5.62 4.87
CA ALA A 69 2.11 6.90 5.56
C ALA A 69 3.25 6.99 6.58
N THR A 70 3.43 5.98 7.44
CA THR A 70 4.53 5.99 8.43
C THR A 70 5.90 6.09 7.76
N PRO A 71 6.31 5.25 6.79
CA PRO A 71 7.68 5.29 6.29
C PRO A 71 7.95 6.44 5.31
N LEU A 72 6.91 7.13 4.81
CA LEU A 72 7.05 8.30 3.95
C LEU A 72 7.16 9.61 4.75
N PHE A 73 6.47 9.71 5.89
CA PHE A 73 6.33 10.97 6.63
C PHE A 73 6.93 10.97 8.03
N ALA A 74 7.19 9.81 8.64
CA ALA A 74 7.82 9.68 9.95
C ALA A 74 9.34 9.44 9.80
#